data_AF-A0A7Y8LBN3-F1
#
_entry.id   AF-A0A7Y8LBN3-F1
#
_cell.length_a   1.000
_cell.length_b   1.000
_cell.length_c   1.000
_cell.angle_alpha   90.00
_cell.angle_beta   90.00
_cell.angle_gamma   90.00
#
_symmetry.space_group_name_H-M   'P 1'
#
loop_
_entity.id
_entity.type
_entity.pdbx_description
1 polymer ?
#
loop_
_entity_poly.entity_id
_entity_poly.type
_entity_poly.pdbx_seq_one_letter_code
_entity_poly.pdbx_strand_id
1 'polypeptide(L)'
;MMITQNIEIARKLREVALLLEDQGANRFRVRAYRSAAERIERLAAPSAEIAEQQGIDGLRSLSGIGVSLARSIHSLLVTGRLPMLDRLRGRMDPDSLFESIPGIGPALAHRLHDDLHIATKLLHAAGPQAISEPPAIISLP
;
A
#
# COMPACT_ATOMS: atom_id res chain seq x y z
N MET A 1 -6.66 -20.98 -15.94
CA MET A 1 -5.81 -21.44 -14.81
C MET A 1 -5.48 -20.22 -13.96
N MET A 2 -6.14 -20.07 -12.81
CA MET A 2 -6.16 -18.79 -12.06
C MET A 2 -4.95 -18.57 -11.13
N ILE A 3 -4.21 -19.63 -10.77
CA ILE A 3 -2.98 -19.54 -9.96
C ILE A 3 -1.88 -18.76 -10.70
N THR A 4 -1.77 -18.94 -12.02
CA THR A 4 -0.80 -18.22 -12.86
C THR A 4 -1.01 -16.70 -12.81
N GLN A 5 -2.25 -16.23 -12.62
CA GLN A 5 -2.57 -14.80 -12.55
C GLN A 5 -2.04 -14.15 -11.27
N ASN A 6 -2.13 -14.82 -10.11
CA ASN A 6 -1.54 -14.32 -8.86
C ASN A 6 -0.01 -14.20 -8.99
N ILE A 7 0.64 -15.19 -9.61
CA ILE A 7 2.09 -15.18 -9.86
C ILE A 7 2.47 -13.99 -10.74
N GLU A 8 1.73 -13.72 -11.82
CA GLU A 8 1.99 -12.59 -12.70
C GLU A 8 1.79 -11.22 -12.04
N ILE A 9 0.76 -11.09 -11.19
CA ILE A 9 0.54 -9.87 -10.40
C ILE A 9 1.68 -9.67 -9.42
N ALA A 10 2.06 -10.72 -8.68
CA ALA A 10 3.17 -10.68 -7.75
C ALA A 10 4.47 -10.29 -8.46
N ARG A 11 4.74 -10.84 -9.64
CA ARG A 11 5.89 -10.48 -10.47
C ARG A 11 5.92 -8.99 -10.81
N LYS A 12 4.81 -8.42 -11.27
CA LYS A 12 4.70 -6.98 -11.59
C LYS A 12 4.85 -6.10 -10.34
N LEU A 13 4.31 -6.51 -9.20
CA LEU A 13 4.47 -5.78 -7.94
C LEU A 13 5.93 -5.80 -7.45
N ARG A 14 6.64 -6.93 -7.58
CA ARG A 14 8.09 -7.00 -7.28
C ARG A 14 8.90 -6.07 -8.18
N GLU A 15 8.55 -6.03 -9.46
CA GLU A 15 9.20 -5.14 -10.42
C GLU A 15 9.01 -3.67 -10.06
N VAL A 16 7.79 -3.27 -9.67
CA VAL A 16 7.54 -1.93 -9.13
C VAL A 16 8.44 -1.64 -7.93
N ALA A 17 8.56 -2.58 -6.98
CA ALA A 17 9.39 -2.37 -5.81
C ALA A 17 10.87 -2.18 -6.16
N LEU A 18 11.39 -2.98 -7.10
CA LEU A 18 12.77 -2.90 -7.57
C LEU A 18 13.06 -1.55 -8.24
N LEU A 19 12.17 -1.09 -9.13
CA LEU A 19 12.33 0.19 -9.81
C LEU A 19 12.20 1.39 -8.85
N LEU A 20 11.31 1.30 -7.87
CA LEU A 20 11.20 2.33 -6.82
C LEU A 20 12.46 2.38 -5.95
N GLU A 21 13.05 1.24 -5.64
CA GLU A 21 14.29 1.16 -4.85
C GLU A 21 15.47 1.76 -5.62
N ASP A 22 15.61 1.42 -6.91
CA ASP A 22 16.64 1.96 -7.80
C ASP A 22 16.58 3.49 -7.92
N GLN A 23 15.36 4.04 -7.94
CA GLN A 23 15.12 5.49 -7.96
C GLN A 23 15.27 6.17 -6.59
N GLY A 24 15.69 5.46 -5.56
CA GLY A 24 15.84 6.00 -4.21
C GLY A 24 14.52 6.43 -3.57
N ALA A 25 13.39 5.82 -3.95
CA ALA A 25 12.09 6.16 -3.41
C ALA A 25 11.96 5.78 -1.92
N ASN A 26 10.88 6.25 -1.31
CA ASN A 26 10.61 6.01 0.11
C ASN A 26 10.59 4.50 0.46
N ARG A 27 11.39 4.11 1.47
CA ARG A 27 11.57 2.72 1.93
C ARG A 27 10.27 2.02 2.33
N PHE A 28 9.31 2.76 2.89
CA PHE A 28 7.99 2.22 3.24
C PHE A 28 7.21 1.81 1.99
N ARG A 29 7.27 2.62 0.92
CA ARG A 29 6.63 2.27 -0.36
C ARG A 29 7.25 1.05 -0.99
N VAL A 30 8.58 0.98 -1.05
CA VAL A 30 9.31 -0.20 -1.57
C VAL A 30 8.88 -1.45 -0.81
N ARG A 31 8.90 -1.41 0.53
CA ARG A 31 8.48 -2.53 1.39
C ARG A 31 7.02 -2.91 1.15
N ALA A 32 6.12 -1.94 1.02
CA ALA A 32 4.70 -2.20 0.79
C ALA A 32 4.46 -3.01 -0.51
N TYR A 33 5.13 -2.63 -1.61
CA TYR A 33 5.03 -3.40 -2.87
C TYR A 33 5.65 -4.80 -2.77
N ARG A 34 6.78 -4.96 -2.07
CA ARG A 34 7.39 -6.28 -1.82
C ARG A 34 6.46 -7.19 -1.01
N SER A 35 5.94 -6.70 0.11
CA SER A 35 5.04 -7.46 0.97
C SER A 35 3.72 -7.78 0.27
N ALA A 36 3.18 -6.87 -0.53
CA ALA A 36 1.99 -7.15 -1.34
C ALA A 36 2.24 -8.26 -2.38
N ALA A 37 3.41 -8.28 -3.03
CA ALA A 37 3.76 -9.33 -3.97
C ALA A 37 3.82 -10.72 -3.29
N GLU A 38 4.50 -10.81 -2.15
CA GLU A 38 4.57 -12.05 -1.37
C GLU A 38 3.19 -12.51 -0.91
N ARG A 39 2.34 -11.57 -0.49
CA ARG A 39 0.99 -11.88 -0.04
C ARG A 39 0.13 -12.45 -1.17
N ILE A 40 0.12 -11.77 -2.33
CA ILE A 40 -0.68 -12.20 -3.49
C ILE A 40 -0.21 -13.56 -4.02
N GLU A 41 1.09 -13.79 -4.07
CA GLU A 41 1.64 -15.08 -4.52
C GLU A 41 1.25 -16.25 -3.60
N ARG A 42 1.18 -16.01 -2.28
CA ARG A 42 0.83 -17.03 -1.28
C ARG A 42 -0.67 -17.21 -1.06
N LEU A 43 -1.52 -16.43 -1.73
CA LEU A 43 -2.97 -16.60 -1.60
C LEU A 43 -3.40 -17.97 -2.15
N ALA A 44 -4.09 -18.74 -1.32
CA ALA A 44 -4.68 -20.01 -1.73
C ALA A 44 -5.85 -19.81 -2.71
N ALA A 45 -6.56 -18.69 -2.59
CA ALA A 45 -7.63 -18.29 -3.50
C ALA A 45 -7.12 -17.32 -4.59
N PRO A 46 -7.68 -17.35 -5.80
CA PRO A 46 -7.38 -16.35 -6.81
C PRO A 46 -7.73 -14.94 -6.32
N SER A 47 -6.78 -14.01 -6.42
CA SER A 47 -7.04 -12.59 -6.11
C SER A 47 -8.09 -11.97 -7.05
N ALA A 48 -8.26 -12.57 -8.24
CA ALA A 48 -9.31 -12.23 -9.19
C ALA A 48 -10.71 -12.46 -8.62
N GLU A 49 -10.95 -13.61 -7.98
CA GLU A 49 -12.25 -13.92 -7.38
C GLU A 49 -12.59 -12.96 -6.24
N ILE A 50 -11.60 -12.61 -5.42
CA ILE A 50 -11.76 -11.61 -4.35
C ILE A 50 -12.16 -10.26 -4.95
N ALA A 51 -11.49 -9.83 -6.02
CA ALA A 51 -11.80 -8.59 -6.70
C ALA A 51 -13.17 -8.60 -7.40
N GLU A 52 -13.57 -9.72 -8.00
CA GLU A 52 -14.88 -9.86 -8.64
C GLU A 52 -16.02 -9.81 -7.62
N GLN A 53 -15.86 -10.44 -6.45
CA GLN A 53 -16.90 -10.53 -5.44
C GLN A 53 -16.99 -9.28 -4.56
N GLN A 54 -15.84 -8.67 -4.23
CA GLN A 54 -15.72 -7.67 -3.18
C GLN A 54 -15.00 -6.40 -3.64
N GLY A 55 -14.60 -6.32 -4.92
CA GLY A 55 -13.92 -5.18 -5.49
C GLY A 55 -12.60 -4.84 -4.79
N ILE A 56 -12.31 -3.55 -4.76
CA ILE A 56 -11.11 -2.99 -4.11
C ILE A 56 -11.14 -3.23 -2.59
N ASP A 57 -12.32 -3.25 -1.97
CA ASP A 57 -12.44 -3.44 -0.52
C ASP A 57 -12.06 -4.86 -0.09
N GLY A 58 -12.42 -5.87 -0.87
CA GLY A 58 -11.96 -7.23 -0.63
C GLY A 58 -10.44 -7.35 -0.71
N LEU A 59 -9.81 -6.72 -1.70
CA LEU A 59 -8.35 -6.69 -1.81
C LEU A 59 -7.70 -5.93 -0.65
N ARG A 60 -8.34 -4.86 -0.15
CA ARG A 60 -7.87 -4.09 1.02
C ARG A 60 -8.00 -4.85 2.33
N SER A 61 -8.91 -5.82 2.41
CA SER A 61 -9.04 -6.70 3.60
C SER A 61 -7.82 -7.61 3.79
N LEU A 62 -7.00 -7.79 2.74
CA LEU A 62 -5.75 -8.52 2.82
C LEU A 62 -4.74 -7.73 3.65
N SER A 63 -4.31 -8.32 4.77
CA SER A 63 -3.35 -7.68 5.67
C SER A 63 -2.07 -7.27 4.91
N GLY A 64 -1.69 -6.00 5.10
CA GLY A 64 -0.57 -5.35 4.41
C GLY A 64 -0.92 -4.66 3.09
N ILE A 65 -2.18 -4.72 2.64
CA ILE A 65 -2.63 -4.09 1.40
C ILE A 65 -3.50 -2.87 1.70
N GLY A 66 -2.89 -1.68 1.61
CA GLY A 66 -3.61 -0.41 1.69
C GLY A 66 -4.40 -0.08 0.41
N VAL A 67 -5.25 0.95 0.46
CA VAL A 67 -6.13 1.35 -0.65
C VAL A 67 -5.42 1.54 -1.99
N SER A 68 -4.22 2.14 -1.98
CA SER A 68 -3.45 2.39 -3.21
C SER A 68 -2.86 1.12 -3.81
N LEU A 69 -2.45 0.16 -2.96
CA LEU A 69 -2.02 -1.16 -3.42
C LEU A 69 -3.20 -1.97 -3.95
N ALA A 70 -4.34 -1.95 -3.25
CA ALA A 70 -5.57 -2.61 -3.68
C ALA A 70 -6.01 -2.11 -5.07
N ARG A 71 -5.97 -0.80 -5.31
CA ARG A 71 -6.22 -0.20 -6.64
C ARG A 71 -5.22 -0.66 -7.70
N SER A 72 -3.94 -0.74 -7.35
CA SER A 72 -2.90 -1.20 -8.28
C SER A 72 -3.10 -2.67 -8.66
N ILE A 73 -3.43 -3.52 -7.69
CA ILE A 73 -3.75 -4.93 -7.90
C ILE A 73 -5.01 -5.08 -8.75
N HIS A 74 -6.07 -4.33 -8.43
CA HIS A 74 -7.30 -4.32 -9.21
C HIS A 74 -7.07 -3.88 -10.67
N SER A 75 -6.27 -2.85 -10.92
CA SER A 75 -5.90 -2.43 -12.29
C SER A 75 -5.18 -3.55 -13.04
N LEU A 76 -4.23 -4.22 -12.37
CA LEU A 76 -3.51 -5.35 -12.95
C LEU A 76 -4.43 -6.53 -13.26
N LEU A 77 -5.44 -6.77 -12.42
CA LEU A 77 -6.45 -7.81 -12.61
C LEU A 77 -7.37 -7.52 -13.80
N VAL A 78 -7.88 -6.28 -13.89
CA VAL A 78 -8.87 -5.90 -14.91
C VAL A 78 -8.24 -5.60 -16.26
N THR A 79 -7.13 -4.87 -16.28
CA THR A 79 -6.55 -4.33 -17.52
C THR A 79 -5.25 -5.01 -17.93
N GLY A 80 -4.64 -5.80 -17.04
CA GLY A 80 -3.29 -6.31 -17.23
C GLY A 80 -2.20 -5.24 -17.18
N ARG A 81 -2.55 -3.95 -17.05
CA ARG A 81 -1.62 -2.81 -17.11
C ARG A 81 -1.58 -2.04 -15.80
N LEU A 82 -0.45 -1.40 -15.56
CA LEU A 82 -0.23 -0.51 -14.44
C LEU A 82 0.57 0.70 -14.94
N PRO A 83 -0.08 1.84 -15.22
CA PRO A 83 0.58 3.00 -15.84
C PRO A 83 1.81 3.50 -15.05
N MET A 84 1.79 3.37 -13.73
CA MET A 84 2.96 3.69 -12.91
C MET A 84 4.16 2.79 -13.22
N LEU A 85 3.95 1.50 -13.46
CA LEU A 85 5.03 0.57 -13.83
C LEU A 85 5.59 0.92 -15.21
N ASP A 86 4.73 1.29 -16.16
CA ASP A 86 5.18 1.68 -17.51
C ASP A 86 6.01 2.98 -17.47
N ARG A 87 5.60 3.94 -16.62
CA ARG A 87 6.41 5.13 -16.29
C ARG A 87 7.76 4.77 -15.66
N LEU A 88 7.76 3.90 -14.65
CA LEU A 88 8.99 3.47 -13.98
C LEU A 88 9.96 2.75 -14.92
N ARG A 89 9.45 2.06 -15.96
CA ARG A 89 10.24 1.42 -17.01
C ARG A 89 10.78 2.40 -18.07
N GLY A 90 10.35 3.67 -18.05
CA GLY A 90 10.64 4.61 -19.12
C GLY A 90 9.94 4.28 -20.45
N ARG A 91 8.84 3.52 -20.43
CA ARG A 91 8.11 3.04 -21.62
C ARG A 91 6.76 3.73 -21.81
N MET A 92 6.71 5.03 -21.54
CA MET A 92 5.46 5.79 -21.64
C MET A 92 5.34 6.37 -23.05
N ASP A 93 4.41 5.84 -23.85
CA ASP A 93 4.05 6.44 -25.14
C ASP A 93 3.41 7.83 -24.92
N PRO A 94 3.65 8.82 -25.81
CA PRO A 94 3.09 10.17 -25.67
C PRO A 94 1.57 10.20 -25.51
N ASP A 95 0.85 9.26 -26.12
CA ASP A 95 -0.60 9.15 -26.02
C ASP A 95 -1.07 8.67 -24.64
N SER A 96 -0.24 7.85 -23.96
CA SER A 96 -0.50 7.35 -22.60
C SER A 96 -0.32 8.42 -21.52
N LEU A 97 0.28 9.57 -21.85
CA LEU A 97 0.47 10.70 -20.95
C LEU A 97 -0.88 11.30 -20.49
N PHE A 98 -1.89 11.23 -21.35
CA PHE A 98 -3.19 11.85 -21.14
C PHE A 98 -4.20 10.96 -20.40
N GLU A 99 -4.09 9.63 -20.52
CA GLU A 99 -4.98 8.68 -19.81
C GLU A 99 -4.53 8.39 -18.37
N SER A 100 -3.30 8.75 -18.02
CA SER A 100 -2.65 8.27 -16.81
C SER A 100 -2.90 9.12 -15.56
N ILE A 101 -3.88 10.04 -15.61
CA ILE A 101 -4.44 10.73 -14.44
C ILE A 101 -5.95 10.98 -14.62
N PRO A 102 -6.80 10.14 -14.00
CA PRO A 102 -7.85 10.67 -13.14
C PRO A 102 -7.77 10.08 -11.72
N GLY A 103 -7.74 10.94 -10.70
CA GLY A 103 -8.17 10.57 -9.33
C GLY A 103 -7.14 10.52 -8.21
N ILE A 104 -5.86 10.83 -8.44
CA ILE A 104 -4.87 11.03 -7.34
C ILE A 104 -3.99 12.23 -7.70
N GLY A 105 -4.55 13.44 -7.54
CA GLY A 105 -3.73 14.65 -7.47
C GLY A 105 -2.90 14.70 -6.18
N PRO A 106 -1.95 15.64 -6.07
CA PRO A 106 -1.04 15.79 -4.92
C PRO A 106 -1.75 15.86 -3.54
N ALA A 107 -3.04 16.17 -3.52
CA ALA A 107 -3.90 16.14 -2.34
C ALA A 107 -4.15 14.72 -1.77
N LEU A 108 -4.23 13.68 -2.61
CA LEU A 108 -4.46 12.31 -2.12
C LEU A 108 -3.15 11.61 -1.72
N ALA A 109 -2.02 12.05 -2.28
CA ALA A 109 -0.69 11.61 -1.84
C ALA A 109 -0.36 12.07 -0.41
N HIS A 110 -0.79 13.27 0.00
CA HIS A 110 -0.67 13.75 1.38
C HIS A 110 -1.58 12.97 2.34
N ARG A 111 -2.84 12.69 1.98
CA ARG A 111 -3.73 11.88 2.83
C ARG A 111 -3.26 10.43 3.02
N LEU A 112 -2.65 9.83 1.99
CA LEU A 112 -2.05 8.50 2.11
C LEU A 112 -0.76 8.51 2.94
N HIS A 113 -0.07 9.64 3.03
CA HIS A 113 1.08 9.84 3.91
C HIS A 113 0.66 9.99 5.38
N ASP A 114 -0.48 10.61 5.63
CA ASP A 114 -1.00 10.82 6.99
C ASP A 114 -1.68 9.57 7.56
N ASP A 115 -2.40 8.78 6.75
CA ASP A 115 -3.07 7.55 7.23
C ASP A 115 -2.10 6.37 7.48
N LEU A 116 -0.93 6.36 6.84
CA LEU A 116 0.12 5.34 7.11
C LEU A 116 0.95 5.63 8.38
N HIS A 117 0.69 6.74 9.07
CA HIS A 117 1.29 7.03 10.39
C HIS A 117 0.50 6.43 11.57
N ILE A 118 -0.67 5.82 11.35
CA ILE A 118 -1.42 5.10 12.40
C ILE A 118 -1.11 3.59 12.35
N ALA A 119 0.17 3.25 12.43
CA ALA A 119 0.60 1.92 12.87
C ALA A 119 1.99 1.94 13.55
N THR A 120 2.50 3.12 13.93
CA THR A 120 3.81 3.26 14.61
C THR A 120 3.66 3.77 16.05
N LYS A 121 2.61 3.33 16.77
CA LYS A 121 2.53 3.53 18.22
C LYS A 121 1.98 2.31 18.95
N LEU A 122 2.60 1.13 18.80
CA LEU A 122 2.41 0.01 19.75
C LEU A 122 3.65 -0.89 19.88
N LEU A 123 4.86 -0.32 20.06
CA LEU A 123 6.01 -1.16 20.44
C LEU A 123 6.94 -0.62 21.53
N HIS A 124 6.71 0.53 22.15
CA HIS A 124 7.47 0.88 23.36
C HIS A 124 6.60 1.56 24.40
N ALA A 125 6.07 0.75 25.33
CA ALA A 125 6.05 1.03 26.77
C ALA A 125 5.21 -0.05 27.48
N ALA A 126 5.82 -1.22 27.72
CA ALA A 126 5.32 -2.16 28.70
C ALA A 126 6.34 -2.28 29.85
N GLY A 127 5.97 -1.68 30.99
CA GLY A 127 6.46 -1.97 32.34
C GLY A 127 7.47 -0.98 32.94
N PRO A 128 7.60 -0.93 34.29
CA PRO A 128 6.54 -0.99 35.31
C PRO A 128 6.76 0.03 36.47
N GLN A 129 5.79 0.14 37.40
CA GLN A 129 5.86 0.78 38.74
C GLN A 129 5.89 2.34 38.77
N ALA A 130 5.30 3.08 39.70
CA ALA A 130 4.43 2.82 40.85
C ALA A 130 3.72 4.14 41.26
N ILE A 131 2.46 4.00 41.68
CA ILE A 131 1.75 4.67 42.80
C ILE A 131 2.45 5.89 43.46
N SER A 132 1.84 7.08 43.39
CA SER A 132 1.39 7.83 44.60
C SER A 132 0.43 8.99 44.24
N GLU A 133 -0.55 9.18 45.10
CA GLU A 133 -1.65 10.16 45.10
C GLU A 133 -1.23 11.66 45.26
N PRO A 134 -2.15 12.64 45.06
CA PRO A 134 -1.93 14.10 45.17
C PRO A 134 -2.23 14.59 46.62
N PRO A 135 -2.51 15.88 46.99
CA PRO A 135 -2.40 17.22 46.37
C PRO A 135 -1.77 18.31 47.31
N ALA A 136 -1.66 19.58 46.87
CA ALA A 136 -1.82 20.82 47.69
C ALA A 136 -1.73 22.07 46.77
N ILE A 137 -2.82 22.78 46.49
CA ILE A 137 -3.26 24.03 47.16
C ILE A 137 -2.10 25.01 47.45
N ILE A 138 -2.11 26.19 46.80
CA ILE A 138 -2.08 27.53 47.42
C ILE A 138 -2.36 28.58 46.32
N SER A 139 -3.39 29.37 46.56
CA SER A 139 -3.74 30.61 45.86
C SER A 139 -2.95 31.82 46.39
N LEU A 140 -3.10 32.95 45.70
CA LEU A 140 -2.86 34.37 46.10
C LEU A 140 -1.50 34.96 45.71
N PRO A 141 -1.39 36.30 45.55
CA PRO A 141 -2.23 37.41 46.06
C PRO A 141 -3.51 37.72 45.28
#